data_AF-A0A0X1U7S2-F1
#
_entry.id   AF-A0A0X1U7S2-F1
#
_cell.length_a   1.000
_cell.length_b   1.000
_cell.length_c   1.000
_cell.angle_alpha   90.00
_cell.angle_beta   90.00
_cell.angle_gamma   90.00
#
_symmetry.space_group_name_H-M   'P 1'
#
loop_
_entity.id
_entity.type
_entity.pdbx_description
1 polymer ?
#
loop_
_entity_poly.entity_id
_entity_poly.type
_entity_poly.pdbx_seq_one_letter_code
_entity_poly.pdbx_strand_id
1 'polypeptide(L)'
;MKRTWDEAMSVAKAMCEGQEVSEEQLEIFAKKIMGYDDATTDTSENYTESQEDIQIVKNNTDDGEIAKGEFQEDNIIIGSGIVAEPEEEKKVNEEEDFIIRFQKPYHFEGKTYAGVDLSGLKSLRAKDVWKINRNYRNAGNIGLLQEMDSEYTARVAARASGMPVEFFECMELPDMIKVRTKVSDFFYPRE
;
A
#
# COMPACT_ATOMS: atom_id res chain seq x y z
N MET A 1 9.82 34.03 20.54
CA MET A 1 10.08 33.57 21.92
C MET A 1 10.28 32.06 21.83
N LYS A 2 11.49 31.54 22.03
CA LYS A 2 11.74 30.09 21.96
C LYS A 2 11.14 29.47 23.23
N ARG A 3 10.15 28.57 23.08
CA ARG A 3 9.57 27.85 24.23
C ARG A 3 10.68 27.03 24.91
N THR A 4 10.71 27.05 26.23
CA THR A 4 11.66 26.25 27.00
C THR A 4 11.17 24.80 27.12
N TRP A 5 12.08 23.87 27.40
CA TRP A 5 11.75 22.45 27.56
C TRP A 5 10.74 22.20 28.68
N ASP A 6 10.87 22.93 29.79
CA ASP A 6 9.96 22.82 30.94
C ASP A 6 8.54 23.32 30.60
N GLU A 7 8.43 24.39 29.80
CA GLU A 7 7.13 24.87 29.30
C GLU A 7 6.51 23.86 28.32
N ALA A 8 7.31 23.26 27.45
CA ALA A 8 6.84 22.25 26.49
C ALA A 8 6.36 20.97 27.21
N MET A 9 7.08 20.51 28.23
CA MET A 9 6.70 19.37 29.07
C MET A 9 5.45 19.66 29.91
N SER A 10 5.32 20.88 30.44
CA SER A 10 4.11 21.28 31.16
C SER A 10 2.89 21.28 30.25
N VAL A 11 3.04 21.73 29.00
CA VAL A 11 1.96 21.70 28.01
C VAL A 11 1.64 20.27 27.57
N ALA A 12 2.66 19.43 27.35
CA ALA A 12 2.48 18.02 27.01
C ALA A 12 1.73 17.26 28.13
N LYS A 13 2.08 17.53 29.39
CA LYS A 13 1.41 16.92 30.55
C LYS A 13 -0.04 17.40 30.70
N ALA A 14 -0.30 18.68 30.47
CA ALA A 14 -1.66 19.23 30.47
C ALA A 14 -2.53 18.65 29.34
N MET A 15 -1.96 18.44 28.15
CA MET A 15 -2.65 17.81 27.01
C MET A 15 -3.06 16.36 27.30
N CYS A 16 -2.39 15.69 28.23
CA CYS A 16 -2.59 14.29 28.57
C CYS A 16 -3.25 14.09 29.95
N GLU A 17 -3.83 15.14 30.55
CA GLU A 17 -4.48 15.05 31.86
C GLU A 17 -5.60 14.00 31.87
N GLY A 18 -5.53 13.05 32.82
CA GLY A 18 -6.48 11.96 32.96
C GLY A 18 -6.13 10.67 32.19
N GLN A 19 -4.99 10.63 31.50
CA GLN A 19 -4.49 9.43 30.82
C GLN A 19 -3.21 8.92 31.50
N GLU A 20 -3.05 7.59 31.63
CA GLU A 20 -1.77 6.99 31.99
C GLU A 20 -0.85 7.02 30.76
N VAL A 21 0.09 7.96 30.74
CA VAL A 21 1.06 8.13 29.66
C VAL A 21 2.47 8.03 30.24
N SER A 22 3.34 7.26 29.61
CA SER A 22 4.74 7.10 30.05
C SER A 22 5.55 8.37 29.82
N GLU A 23 6.64 8.55 30.58
CA GLU A 23 7.52 9.73 30.46
C GLU A 23 8.11 9.85 29.04
N GLU A 24 8.47 8.74 28.40
CA GLU A 24 8.97 8.73 27.01
C GLU A 24 7.97 9.34 26.00
N GLN A 25 6.67 9.12 26.21
CA GLN A 25 5.64 9.69 25.35
C GLN A 25 5.49 11.20 25.58
N LEU A 26 5.58 11.66 26.82
CA LEU A 26 5.56 13.09 27.15
C LEU A 26 6.75 13.82 26.52
N GLU A 27 7.93 13.20 26.49
CA GLU A 27 9.11 13.76 25.81
C GLU A 27 8.92 13.91 24.31
N ILE A 28 8.27 12.95 23.64
CA ILE A 28 7.95 13.03 22.21
C ILE A 28 7.00 14.21 21.94
N PHE A 29 5.97 14.38 22.77
CA PHE A 29 5.07 15.54 22.68
C PHE A 29 5.80 16.86 22.92
N ALA A 30 6.71 16.93 23.90
CA ALA A 30 7.49 18.13 24.18
C ALA A 30 8.46 18.49 23.04
N LYS A 31 9.15 17.51 22.45
CA LYS A 31 10.01 17.70 21.25
C LYS A 31 9.22 18.27 20.08
N LYS A 32 8.00 17.76 19.86
CA LYS A 32 7.09 18.24 18.82
C LYS A 32 6.59 19.67 19.08
N ILE A 33 6.26 20.01 20.33
CA ILE A 33 5.85 21.38 20.74
C ILE A 33 6.99 22.40 20.51
N MET A 34 8.24 21.94 20.58
CA MET A 34 9.43 22.75 20.36
C MET A 34 9.92 22.77 18.92
N GLY A 35 9.32 21.98 18.01
CA GLY A 35 9.68 21.94 16.60
C GLY A 35 10.97 21.17 16.29
N TYR A 36 11.31 20.17 17.10
CA TYR A 36 12.33 19.19 16.72
C TYR A 36 11.69 18.15 15.78
N ASP A 37 11.96 18.26 14.48
CA ASP A 37 11.64 17.22 13.48
C ASP A 37 12.68 16.10 13.58
N ASP A 38 12.23 14.84 13.66
CA ASP A 38 13.10 13.66 13.72
C ASP A 38 13.89 13.50 12.40
N ALA A 39 15.17 13.88 12.44
CA ALA A 39 16.15 13.50 11.43
C ALA A 39 16.86 12.19 11.81
N THR A 40 16.66 11.20 10.95
CA THR A 40 17.56 10.11 10.54
C THR A 40 18.00 9.03 11.54
N THR A 41 17.79 7.78 11.11
CA THR A 41 18.89 6.80 11.07
C THR A 41 19.09 6.37 9.61
N ASP A 42 20.22 6.81 9.08
CA ASP A 42 20.84 6.52 7.79
C ASP A 42 21.39 5.08 7.74
N THR A 43 21.23 4.42 6.60
CA THR A 43 22.29 3.60 6.01
C THR A 43 22.18 3.66 4.49
N SER A 44 23.06 4.45 3.90
CA SER A 44 23.41 4.44 2.47
C SER A 44 23.80 3.06 1.93
N GLU A 45 23.47 2.80 0.66
CA GLU A 45 24.36 2.11 -0.30
C GLU A 45 23.96 2.45 -1.75
N ASN A 46 24.97 2.70 -2.58
CA ASN A 46 24.94 3.19 -3.97
C ASN A 46 24.27 2.21 -4.96
N TYR A 47 23.82 2.68 -6.14
CA TYR A 47 24.14 2.05 -7.45
C TYR A 47 23.73 2.93 -8.65
N THR A 48 24.48 2.71 -9.73
CA THR A 48 24.64 3.44 -11.00
C THR A 48 23.49 3.31 -12.01
N GLU A 49 23.42 4.32 -12.89
CA GLU A 49 22.62 4.46 -14.11
C GLU A 49 22.81 3.32 -15.13
N SER A 50 21.73 2.71 -15.63
CA SER A 50 21.50 2.38 -17.07
C SER A 50 20.26 1.49 -17.33
N GLN A 51 19.49 1.93 -18.34
CA GLN A 51 18.62 1.25 -19.32
C GLN A 51 17.35 0.45 -18.92
N GLU A 52 16.27 0.94 -19.52
CA GLU A 52 14.92 0.41 -19.86
C GLU A 52 14.58 -1.04 -19.52
N ASP A 53 13.48 -1.22 -18.75
CA ASP A 53 12.60 -2.39 -18.80
C ASP A 53 11.20 -2.04 -18.25
N ILE A 54 10.14 -2.35 -19.01
CA ILE A 54 8.74 -2.26 -18.55
C ILE A 54 8.46 -3.49 -17.66
N GLN A 55 8.26 -3.28 -16.35
CA GLN A 55 7.97 -4.37 -15.41
C GLN A 55 6.52 -4.33 -14.90
N ILE A 56 5.89 -5.50 -14.91
CA ILE A 56 4.78 -5.82 -14.01
C ILE A 56 5.41 -6.21 -12.67
N VAL A 57 5.04 -5.52 -11.59
CA VAL A 57 5.53 -5.83 -10.25
C VAL A 57 5.06 -7.23 -9.86
N LYS A 58 5.99 -8.17 -9.77
CA LYS A 58 5.80 -9.48 -9.15
C LYS A 58 6.53 -9.46 -7.80
N ASN A 59 5.87 -9.96 -6.76
CA ASN A 59 6.49 -10.16 -5.46
C ASN A 59 7.43 -11.37 -5.54
N ASN A 60 8.74 -11.13 -5.52
CA ASN A 60 9.73 -12.18 -5.31
C ASN A 60 9.71 -12.58 -3.84
N THR A 61 9.33 -13.82 -3.57
CA THR A 61 9.69 -14.52 -2.34
C THR A 61 10.44 -15.77 -2.77
N ASP A 62 11.77 -15.73 -2.70
CA ASP A 62 12.60 -16.90 -2.89
C ASP A 62 12.50 -17.78 -1.64
N ASP A 63 12.07 -19.03 -1.82
CA ASP A 63 12.64 -20.22 -1.16
C ASP A 63 12.40 -21.40 -2.13
N GLY A 64 13.49 -22.06 -2.52
CA GLY A 64 13.57 -22.86 -3.74
C GLY A 64 12.91 -24.25 -3.72
N GLU A 65 12.63 -24.76 -4.92
CA GLU A 65 13.10 -26.07 -5.36
C GLU A 65 12.92 -26.24 -6.88
N ILE A 66 13.90 -26.93 -7.45
CA ILE A 66 14.13 -27.21 -8.87
C ILE A 66 13.07 -28.18 -9.40
N ALA A 67 12.30 -27.78 -10.42
CA ALA A 67 11.61 -28.72 -11.30
C ALA A 67 11.84 -28.34 -12.76
N LYS A 68 12.62 -29.18 -13.44
CA LYS A 68 12.80 -29.17 -14.89
C LYS A 68 11.46 -29.47 -15.56
N GLY A 69 11.03 -28.63 -16.49
CA GLY A 69 9.87 -28.87 -17.33
C GLY A 69 10.04 -28.10 -18.64
N GLU A 70 10.09 -28.84 -19.73
CA GLU A 70 10.53 -28.42 -21.06
C GLU A 70 9.57 -27.41 -21.72
N PHE A 71 10.15 -26.47 -22.45
CA PHE A 71 9.47 -25.66 -23.45
C PHE A 71 9.10 -26.55 -24.65
N GLN A 72 7.87 -26.43 -25.14
CA GLN A 72 7.52 -26.83 -26.51
C GLN A 72 6.95 -25.62 -27.24
N GLU A 73 7.71 -25.19 -28.24
CA GLU A 73 7.28 -24.30 -29.31
C GLU A 73 6.39 -25.06 -30.31
N ASP A 74 5.68 -24.29 -31.12
CA ASP A 74 5.00 -24.67 -32.37
C ASP A 74 3.56 -25.23 -32.27
N ASN A 75 2.59 -24.40 -32.66
CA ASN A 75 2.07 -24.48 -34.03
C ASN A 75 1.10 -23.34 -34.40
N ILE A 76 1.48 -22.59 -35.44
CA ILE A 76 0.59 -21.78 -36.26
C ILE A 76 -0.20 -22.71 -37.18
N ILE A 77 -1.53 -22.65 -37.15
CA ILE A 77 -2.38 -23.14 -38.24
C ILE A 77 -3.36 -22.03 -38.63
N ILE A 78 -3.32 -21.66 -39.91
CA ILE A 78 -4.18 -20.69 -40.60
C ILE A 78 -5.35 -21.47 -41.22
N GLY A 79 -6.59 -21.02 -41.05
CA GLY A 79 -7.70 -21.51 -41.91
C GLY A 79 -9.11 -21.48 -41.32
N SER A 80 -9.82 -20.37 -41.53
CA SER A 80 -11.25 -20.22 -41.89
C SER A 80 -12.31 -21.22 -41.35
N GLY A 81 -13.12 -20.74 -40.40
CA GLY A 81 -14.60 -20.77 -40.44
C GLY A 81 -15.37 -22.05 -40.02
N ILE A 82 -15.96 -22.04 -38.81
CA ILE A 82 -17.41 -22.13 -38.50
C ILE A 82 -17.61 -22.31 -36.98
N VAL A 83 -18.37 -21.37 -36.41
CA VAL A 83 -19.20 -21.34 -35.19
C VAL A 83 -19.19 -22.57 -34.27
N ALA A 84 -18.73 -22.35 -33.04
CA ALA A 84 -19.41 -22.74 -31.80
C ALA A 84 -18.72 -21.99 -30.66
N GLU A 85 -19.43 -21.09 -29.98
CA GLU A 85 -19.00 -20.55 -28.69
C GLU A 85 -18.86 -21.72 -27.70
N PRO A 86 -17.70 -21.97 -27.10
CA PRO A 86 -17.69 -22.52 -25.76
C PRO A 86 -17.84 -21.33 -24.81
N GLU A 87 -18.92 -21.32 -24.04
CA GLU A 87 -18.94 -20.59 -22.78
C GLU A 87 -17.74 -21.10 -21.96
N GLU A 88 -16.64 -20.35 -21.99
CA GLU A 88 -15.55 -20.54 -21.05
C GLU A 88 -16.15 -20.32 -19.66
N GLU A 89 -16.37 -21.41 -18.95
CA GLU A 89 -16.40 -21.40 -17.50
C GLU A 89 -15.14 -20.66 -17.05
N LYS A 90 -15.28 -19.37 -16.74
CA LYS A 90 -14.24 -18.59 -16.09
C LYS A 90 -13.92 -19.31 -14.80
N LYS A 91 -12.88 -20.14 -14.81
CA LYS A 91 -12.11 -20.41 -13.61
C LYS A 91 -11.65 -19.03 -13.14
N VAL A 92 -12.37 -18.49 -12.16
CA VAL A 92 -11.97 -17.27 -11.47
C VAL A 92 -10.64 -17.60 -10.86
N ASN A 93 -9.56 -17.19 -11.52
CA ASN A 93 -8.25 -17.23 -10.92
C ASN A 93 -8.33 -16.24 -9.76
N GLU A 94 -8.39 -16.75 -8.52
CA GLU A 94 -8.56 -15.92 -7.32
C GLU A 94 -7.46 -14.87 -7.15
N GLU A 95 -6.35 -15.00 -7.89
CA GLU A 95 -5.26 -14.04 -7.97
C GLU A 95 -5.60 -12.83 -8.86
N GLU A 96 -6.38 -13.02 -9.93
CA GLU A 96 -6.81 -11.91 -10.80
C GLU A 96 -7.81 -10.97 -10.11
N ASP A 97 -8.52 -11.45 -9.08
CA ASP A 97 -9.54 -10.65 -8.40
C ASP A 97 -8.95 -9.45 -7.63
N PHE A 98 -7.66 -9.49 -7.30
CA PHE A 98 -6.97 -8.41 -6.60
C PHE A 98 -6.15 -7.49 -7.51
N ILE A 99 -6.18 -7.72 -8.83
CA ILE A 99 -5.49 -6.88 -9.80
C ILE A 99 -6.42 -5.76 -10.27
N ILE A 100 -6.02 -4.51 -10.02
CA ILE A 100 -6.75 -3.34 -10.48
C ILE A 100 -6.08 -2.80 -11.73
N ARG A 101 -6.81 -2.77 -12.84
CA ARG A 101 -6.37 -2.12 -14.08
C ARG A 101 -6.81 -0.67 -14.10
N PHE A 102 -5.87 0.22 -14.38
CA PHE A 102 -6.12 1.65 -14.52
C PHE A 102 -6.80 1.95 -15.85
N GLN A 103 -7.61 3.01 -15.89
CA GLN A 103 -8.26 3.41 -17.15
C GLN A 103 -7.26 4.00 -18.14
N LYS A 104 -6.20 4.63 -17.63
CA LYS A 104 -5.11 5.22 -18.38
C LYS A 104 -3.78 4.82 -17.74
N PRO A 105 -2.67 4.82 -18.50
CA PRO A 105 -1.34 4.61 -17.92
C PRO A 105 -1.02 5.69 -16.88
N TYR A 106 -0.80 5.27 -15.64
CA TYR A 106 -0.48 6.14 -14.52
C TYR A 106 1.03 6.35 -14.42
N HIS A 107 1.49 7.59 -14.29
CA HIS A 107 2.92 7.90 -14.20
C HIS A 107 3.28 8.29 -12.76
N PHE A 108 4.24 7.59 -12.17
CA PHE A 108 4.72 7.84 -10.81
C PHE A 108 6.22 7.60 -10.74
N GLU A 109 6.98 8.57 -10.20
CA GLU A 109 8.44 8.51 -10.06
C GLU A 109 9.20 8.09 -11.34
N GLY A 110 8.74 8.59 -12.50
CA GLY A 110 9.36 8.30 -13.80
C GLY A 110 9.02 6.92 -14.39
N LYS A 111 8.15 6.15 -13.72
CA LYS A 111 7.64 4.85 -14.20
C LYS A 111 6.18 4.95 -14.61
N THR A 112 5.79 4.16 -15.60
CA THR A 112 4.40 4.06 -16.08
C THR A 112 3.78 2.74 -15.64
N TYR A 113 2.60 2.83 -15.03
CA TYR A 113 1.86 1.71 -14.46
C TYR A 113 0.53 1.54 -15.20
N ALA A 114 0.20 0.31 -15.59
CA ALA A 114 -1.10 -0.04 -16.17
C ALA A 114 -2.13 -0.49 -15.11
N GLY A 115 -1.69 -0.67 -13.87
CA GLY A 115 -2.50 -1.16 -12.78
C GLY A 115 -1.68 -1.36 -11.50
N VAL A 116 -2.35 -1.86 -10.47
CA VAL A 116 -1.73 -2.23 -9.19
C VAL A 116 -2.25 -3.60 -8.76
N ASP A 117 -1.35 -4.43 -8.23
CA ASP A 117 -1.69 -5.70 -7.61
C ASP A 117 -1.90 -5.52 -6.10
N LEU A 118 -3.07 -5.91 -5.60
CA LEU A 118 -3.43 -5.89 -4.18
C LEU A 118 -3.54 -7.31 -3.59
N SER A 119 -3.03 -8.34 -4.26
CA SER A 119 -3.03 -9.72 -3.78
C SER A 119 -2.41 -9.87 -2.37
N GLY A 120 -1.45 -8.99 -2.04
CA GLY A 120 -0.84 -8.88 -0.72
C GLY A 120 -1.80 -8.54 0.42
N LEU A 121 -3.05 -8.15 0.15
CA LEU A 121 -4.09 -7.99 1.16
C LEU A 121 -4.29 -9.29 1.96
N LYS A 122 -4.26 -10.46 1.30
CA LYS A 122 -4.37 -11.78 1.95
C LYS A 122 -3.19 -12.09 2.90
N SER A 123 -2.07 -11.41 2.70
CA SER A 123 -0.84 -11.61 3.49
C SER A 123 -0.68 -10.60 4.63
N LEU A 124 -1.61 -9.65 4.77
CA LEU A 124 -1.59 -8.67 5.87
C LEU A 124 -1.79 -9.36 7.21
N ARG A 125 -0.93 -9.02 8.18
CA ARG A 125 -1.08 -9.49 9.57
C ARG A 125 -1.73 -8.41 10.42
N ALA A 126 -2.32 -8.82 11.55
CA ALA A 126 -2.91 -7.88 12.51
C ALA A 126 -1.95 -6.75 12.94
N LYS A 127 -0.65 -7.07 13.11
CA LYS A 127 0.39 -6.08 13.44
C LYS A 127 0.53 -4.98 12.38
N ASP A 128 0.35 -5.30 11.11
CA ASP A 128 0.47 -4.36 10.01
C ASP A 128 -0.72 -3.39 10.04
N VAL A 129 -1.93 -3.93 10.20
CA VAL A 129 -3.16 -3.15 10.33
C VAL A 129 -3.13 -2.27 11.58
N TRP A 130 -2.62 -2.74 12.72
CA TRP A 130 -2.43 -1.90 13.92
C TRP A 130 -1.46 -0.75 13.71
N LYS A 131 -0.36 -0.99 12.99
CA LYS A 131 0.60 0.07 12.66
C LYS A 131 -0.04 1.13 11.76
N ILE A 132 -0.81 0.71 10.77
CA ILE A 132 -1.58 1.61 9.90
C ILE A 132 -2.59 2.41 10.73
N ASN A 133 -3.37 1.76 11.58
CA ASN A 133 -4.34 2.40 12.49
C ASN A 133 -3.71 3.44 13.41
N ARG A 134 -2.55 3.11 14.01
CA ARG A 134 -1.82 4.03 14.87
C ARG A 134 -1.35 5.24 14.07
N ASN A 135 -0.75 5.03 12.91
CA ASN A 135 -0.29 6.12 12.05
C ASN A 135 -1.45 7.01 11.57
N TYR A 136 -2.57 6.40 11.18
CA TYR A 136 -3.78 7.09 10.75
C TYR A 136 -4.36 7.98 11.87
N ARG A 137 -4.48 7.45 13.09
CA ARG A 137 -4.93 8.23 14.26
C ARG A 137 -3.93 9.32 14.67
N ASN A 138 -2.63 9.03 14.60
CA ASN A 138 -1.58 10.00 14.90
C ASN A 138 -1.55 11.16 13.90
N ALA A 139 -2.03 10.97 12.67
CA ALA A 139 -2.22 12.03 11.68
C ALA A 139 -3.41 12.96 12.02
N GLY A 140 -4.16 12.67 13.10
CA GLY A 140 -5.33 13.45 13.52
C GLY A 140 -6.65 12.94 12.94
N ASN A 141 -6.62 11.86 12.16
CA ASN A 141 -7.83 11.30 11.58
C ASN A 141 -8.58 10.45 12.61
N ILE A 142 -9.86 10.77 12.81
CA ILE A 142 -10.75 10.06 13.73
C ILE A 142 -11.99 9.66 12.93
N GLY A 143 -11.95 8.48 12.33
CA GLY A 143 -13.06 7.91 11.58
C GLY A 143 -13.77 6.81 12.36
N LEU A 144 -15.11 6.85 12.42
CA LEU A 144 -15.92 5.74 12.94
C LEU A 144 -15.81 4.49 12.04
N LEU A 145 -15.67 4.72 10.72
CA LEU A 145 -15.54 3.68 9.69
C LEU A 145 -14.33 4.01 8.82
N GLN A 146 -13.14 3.86 9.40
CA GLN A 146 -11.87 4.10 8.71
C GLN A 146 -11.70 3.23 7.45
N GLU A 147 -12.31 2.04 7.41
CA GLU A 147 -12.25 1.12 6.26
C GLU A 147 -12.98 1.67 5.01
N MET A 148 -13.75 2.74 5.17
CA MET A 148 -14.41 3.48 4.09
C MET A 148 -13.67 4.76 3.70
N ASP A 149 -12.60 5.11 4.41
CA ASP A 149 -11.82 6.32 4.16
C ASP A 149 -10.74 6.08 3.09
N SER A 150 -10.63 6.99 2.12
CA SER A 150 -9.69 6.85 1.00
C SER A 150 -8.22 6.93 1.46
N GLU A 151 -7.90 7.75 2.45
CA GLU A 151 -6.54 7.89 2.97
C GLU A 151 -6.15 6.64 3.77
N TYR A 152 -7.06 6.12 4.60
CA TYR A 152 -6.82 4.86 5.29
C TYR A 152 -6.64 3.69 4.31
N THR A 153 -7.54 3.57 3.32
CA THR A 153 -7.45 2.50 2.32
C THR A 153 -6.19 2.62 1.44
N ALA A 154 -5.72 3.84 1.14
CA ALA A 154 -4.43 4.07 0.49
C ALA A 154 -3.26 3.54 1.32
N ARG A 155 -3.25 3.76 2.64
CA ARG A 155 -2.20 3.23 3.54
C ARG A 155 -2.22 1.70 3.61
N VAL A 156 -3.41 1.08 3.58
CA VAL A 156 -3.54 -0.38 3.52
C VAL A 156 -3.06 -0.92 2.17
N ALA A 157 -3.47 -0.30 1.06
CA ALA A 157 -3.06 -0.67 -0.28
C ALA A 157 -1.54 -0.53 -0.48
N ALA A 158 -0.93 0.52 0.06
CA ALA A 158 0.53 0.70 0.10
C ALA A 158 1.21 -0.47 0.81
N ARG A 159 0.73 -0.84 1.99
CA ARG A 159 1.30 -1.97 2.74
C ARG A 159 1.13 -3.31 2.02
N ALA A 160 0.04 -3.51 1.30
CA ALA A 160 -0.28 -4.73 0.57
C ALA A 160 0.49 -4.87 -0.75
N SER A 161 0.61 -3.79 -1.51
CA SER A 161 1.29 -3.76 -2.81
C SER A 161 2.81 -3.55 -2.72
N GLY A 162 3.31 -3.07 -1.57
CA GLY A 162 4.70 -2.66 -1.41
C GLY A 162 5.03 -1.30 -2.03
N MET A 163 4.03 -0.60 -2.58
CA MET A 163 4.18 0.75 -3.14
C MET A 163 4.13 1.82 -2.04
N PRO A 164 4.78 2.98 -2.24
CA PRO A 164 4.67 4.11 -1.30
C PRO A 164 3.22 4.62 -1.20
N VAL A 165 2.86 5.28 -0.09
CA VAL A 165 1.49 5.80 0.08
C VAL A 165 1.19 6.91 -0.93
N GLU A 166 2.21 7.67 -1.28
CA GLU A 166 2.23 8.75 -2.27
C GLU A 166 1.82 8.25 -3.66
N PHE A 167 2.09 6.97 -3.98
CA PHE A 167 1.61 6.34 -5.22
C PHE A 167 0.09 6.42 -5.32
N PHE A 168 -0.61 6.20 -4.21
CA PHE A 168 -2.07 6.23 -4.12
C PHE A 168 -2.61 7.65 -3.90
N GLU A 169 -1.83 8.55 -3.31
CA GLU A 169 -2.22 9.96 -3.14
C GLU A 169 -2.17 10.73 -4.46
N CYS A 170 -1.21 10.40 -5.34
CA CYS A 170 -1.03 11.06 -6.64
C CYS A 170 -1.88 10.44 -7.77
N MET A 171 -2.63 9.36 -7.51
CA MET A 171 -3.42 8.69 -8.55
C MET A 171 -4.71 9.44 -8.90
N GLU A 172 -5.26 9.19 -10.10
CA GLU A 172 -6.55 9.77 -10.47
C GLU A 172 -7.70 9.20 -9.61
N LEU A 173 -8.64 10.06 -9.22
CA LEU A 173 -9.76 9.70 -8.35
C LEU A 173 -10.57 8.48 -8.80
N PRO A 174 -10.88 8.29 -10.11
CA PRO A 174 -11.61 7.09 -10.56
C PRO A 174 -10.87 5.78 -10.27
N ASP A 175 -9.54 5.77 -10.36
CA ASP A 175 -8.73 4.59 -10.07
C ASP A 175 -8.56 4.41 -8.55
N MET A 176 -8.46 5.50 -7.77
CA MET A 176 -8.46 5.41 -6.30
C MET A 176 -9.78 4.85 -5.76
N ILE A 177 -10.91 5.17 -6.37
CA ILE A 177 -12.21 4.60 -5.99
C ILE A 177 -12.20 3.08 -6.18
N LYS A 178 -11.57 2.55 -7.23
CA LYS A 178 -11.42 1.09 -7.42
C LYS A 178 -10.55 0.47 -6.34
N VAL A 179 -9.42 1.10 -6.01
CA VAL A 179 -8.52 0.64 -4.92
C VAL A 179 -9.28 0.59 -3.61
N ARG A 180 -9.93 1.69 -3.23
CA ARG A 180 -10.77 1.76 -2.03
C ARG A 180 -11.82 0.66 -2.02
N THR A 181 -12.54 0.47 -3.12
CA THR A 181 -13.61 -0.53 -3.21
C THR A 181 -13.07 -1.94 -2.98
N LYS A 182 -11.93 -2.29 -3.60
CA LYS A 182 -11.28 -3.59 -3.41
C LYS A 182 -10.77 -3.80 -1.98
N VAL A 183 -10.20 -2.76 -1.36
CA VAL A 183 -9.77 -2.83 0.05
C VAL A 183 -10.99 -2.97 0.98
N SER A 184 -12.05 -2.19 0.77
CA SER A 184 -13.27 -2.27 1.59
C SER A 184 -13.99 -3.62 1.41
N ASP A 185 -14.09 -4.15 0.19
CA ASP A 185 -14.65 -5.48 -0.09
C ASP A 185 -13.83 -6.59 0.60
N PHE A 186 -12.52 -6.42 0.78
CA PHE A 186 -11.69 -7.36 1.54
C PHE A 186 -12.02 -7.35 3.05
N PHE A 187 -12.24 -6.17 3.65
CA PHE A 187 -12.63 -6.07 5.06
C PHE A 187 -14.08 -6.48 5.32
N TYR A 188 -14.96 -6.28 4.33
CA TYR A 188 -16.38 -6.63 4.40
C TYR A 188 -16.80 -7.38 3.14
N PRO A 189 -16.51 -8.69 3.06
CA PRO A 189 -16.96 -9.52 1.95
C PRO A 189 -18.50 -9.46 1.86
N ARG A 190 -19.00 -9.21 0.65
CA ARG A 190 -20.44 -9.24 0.38
C ARG A 190 -20.85 -10.71 0.18
N GLU A 191 -21.73 -11.21 1.05
CA GLU A 191 -22.36 -12.54 0.93
C GLU A 191 -23.27 -12.65 -0.30
#